data_AF-A0A7Z0AV46-F1
#
_entry.id   AF-A0A7Z0AV46-F1
#
_cell.length_a   1.000
_cell.length_b   1.000
_cell.length_c   1.000
_cell.angle_alpha   90.00
_cell.angle_beta   90.00
_cell.angle_gamma   90.00
#
_symmetry.space_group_name_H-M   'P 1'
#
loop_
_entity.id
_entity.type
_entity.pdbx_description
1 polymer ?
#
loop_
_entity_poly.entity_id
_entity_poly.type
_entity_poly.pdbx_seq_one_letter_code
_entity_poly.pdbx_strand_id
1 'polypeptide(L)'
;MASGMLHCALAEDQDFSVGKAIRFSAFGLISPDKRDGAPAGYSYLTHAFISETSSNRSSERYLSVAEINQLLSGKQQIPCKVVVTAYGYKPYYSNTMNLPVADLLREVNKP
;
A
#
# COMPACT_ATOMS: atom_id res chain seq x y z
N MET A 1 -2.00 -11.75 18.40
CA MET A 1 -2.20 -10.34 17.99
C MET A 1 -2.27 -10.33 16.46
N ALA A 2 -3.34 -9.80 15.88
CA ALA A 2 -3.50 -9.70 14.42
C ALA A 2 -3.22 -8.27 13.99
N SER A 3 -2.51 -8.09 12.88
CA SER A 3 -2.24 -6.77 12.30
C SER A 3 -2.61 -6.79 10.83
N GLY A 4 -3.29 -5.73 10.38
CA GLY A 4 -3.63 -5.51 8.97
C GLY A 4 -2.70 -4.45 8.40
N MET A 5 -2.09 -4.76 7.25
CA MET A 5 -1.27 -3.83 6.50
C MET A 5 -1.82 -3.68 5.09
N LEU A 6 -1.99 -2.43 4.64
CA LEU A 6 -2.21 -2.14 3.24
C LEU A 6 -0.87 -2.31 2.51
N HIS A 7 -0.89 -3.00 1.38
CA HIS A 7 0.20 -3.05 0.42
C HIS A 7 -0.34 -2.67 -0.96
N CYS A 8 0.34 -1.79 -1.67
CA CYS A 8 0.05 -1.40 -3.03
C CYS A 8 1.28 -1.64 -3.90
N ALA A 9 1.07 -2.21 -5.09
CA ALA A 9 2.12 -2.34 -6.09
C ALA A 9 2.14 -1.11 -6.98
N LEU A 10 3.27 -0.41 -7.02
CA LEU A 10 3.43 0.82 -7.82
C LEU A 10 4.00 0.54 -9.22
N ALA A 11 4.52 -0.67 -9.42
CA ALA A 11 5.07 -1.16 -10.68
C ALA A 11 4.39 -2.49 -11.08
N GLU A 12 5.04 -3.26 -11.95
CA GLU A 12 4.50 -4.53 -12.48
C GLU A 12 4.52 -5.70 -11.48
N ASP A 13 5.30 -5.58 -10.39
CA ASP A 13 5.39 -6.60 -9.35
C ASP A 13 4.18 -6.56 -8.42
N GLN A 14 3.23 -7.47 -8.64
CA GLN A 14 1.97 -7.56 -7.90
C GLN A 14 1.88 -8.83 -7.03
N ASP A 15 3.01 -9.40 -6.64
CA ASP A 15 3.04 -10.55 -5.74
C ASP A 15 2.91 -10.08 -4.28
N PHE A 16 1.66 -10.01 -3.80
CA PHE A 16 1.33 -9.63 -2.42
C PHE A 16 1.59 -10.74 -1.39
N SER A 17 2.15 -11.89 -1.78
CA SER A 17 2.35 -13.01 -0.87
C SER A 17 3.24 -12.63 0.31
N VAL A 18 2.84 -13.04 1.53
CA VAL A 18 3.70 -12.85 2.71
C VAL A 18 5.06 -13.52 2.48
N GLY A 19 6.13 -12.79 2.79
CA GLY A 19 7.48 -13.25 2.51
C GLY A 19 7.92 -13.02 1.05
N LYS A 20 7.18 -12.21 0.28
CA LYS A 20 7.63 -11.55 -0.95
C LYS A 20 7.76 -10.04 -0.70
N ALA A 21 8.76 -9.41 -1.30
CA ALA A 21 8.89 -7.96 -1.26
C ALA A 21 8.58 -7.44 -2.65
N ILE A 22 7.62 -6.52 -2.71
CA ILE A 22 7.31 -5.78 -3.91
C ILE A 22 8.36 -4.68 -4.05
N ARG A 23 9.10 -4.65 -5.16
CA ARG A 23 10.21 -3.70 -5.33
C ARG A 23 9.77 -2.26 -5.12
N PHE A 24 8.70 -1.83 -5.77
CA PHE A 24 8.16 -0.48 -5.61
C PHE A 24 6.76 -0.58 -5.02
N SER A 25 6.63 -0.21 -3.75
CA SER A 25 5.38 -0.40 -3.03
C SER A 25 4.98 0.81 -2.21
N ALA A 26 3.67 0.94 -1.98
CA ALA A 26 3.16 1.75 -0.90
C ALA A 26 2.61 0.83 0.18
N PHE A 27 2.98 1.04 1.44
CA PHE A 27 2.53 0.18 2.52
C PHE A 27 2.30 0.95 3.82
N GLY A 28 1.37 0.47 4.64
CA GLY A 28 1.07 1.10 5.92
C GLY A 28 0.08 0.30 6.74
N LEU A 29 0.15 0.46 8.07
CA LEU A 29 -0.80 -0.17 8.97
C LEU A 29 -2.18 0.46 8.78
N ILE A 30 -3.20 -0.39 8.69
CA ILE A 30 -4.58 0.07 8.67
C ILE A 30 -5.16 0.15 10.08
N SER A 31 -5.90 1.21 10.34
CA SER A 31 -6.70 1.38 11.55
C SER A 31 -8.15 1.68 11.18
N PRO A 32 -9.14 1.26 12.00
CA PRO A 32 -10.53 1.61 11.75
C PRO A 32 -10.70 3.13 11.73
N ASP A 33 -11.43 3.64 10.74
CA ASP A 33 -11.83 5.05 10.70
C ASP A 33 -12.93 5.29 11.73
N LYS A 34 -12.62 6.07 12.77
CA LYS A 34 -13.54 6.39 13.87
C LYS A 34 -14.15 7.79 13.76
N ARG A 35 -14.04 8.45 12.60
CA ARG A 35 -14.63 9.78 12.39
C ARG A 35 -16.16 9.70 12.33
N ASP A 36 -16.83 10.67 12.94
CA ASP A 36 -18.30 10.78 12.90
C ASP A 36 -18.79 10.93 11.46
N GLY A 37 -19.69 10.03 11.04
CA GLY A 37 -20.23 9.98 9.67
C GLY A 37 -19.49 9.06 8.70
N ALA A 38 -18.41 8.37 9.11
CA ALA A 38 -17.85 7.29 8.32
C ALA A 38 -18.85 6.12 8.22
N PRO A 39 -18.97 5.44 7.05
CA PRO A 39 -19.76 4.22 6.92
C PRO A 39 -19.41 3.24 8.04
N ALA A 40 -20.38 2.95 8.90
CA ALA A 40 -20.14 2.16 10.11
C ALA A 40 -19.53 0.79 9.75
N GLY A 41 -18.33 0.51 10.26
CA GLY A 41 -17.71 -0.82 10.25
C GLY A 41 -16.83 -1.18 9.05
N TYR A 42 -16.72 -0.34 8.00
CA TYR A 42 -15.99 -0.71 6.77
C TYR A 42 -15.00 0.35 6.26
N SER A 43 -14.82 1.45 6.99
CA SER A 43 -13.84 2.48 6.65
C SER A 43 -12.56 2.31 7.46
N TYR A 44 -11.42 2.46 6.77
CA TYR A 44 -10.09 2.31 7.35
C TYR A 44 -9.18 3.45 6.91
N LEU A 45 -8.25 3.82 7.78
CA LEU A 45 -7.22 4.80 7.54
C LEU A 45 -5.85 4.14 7.56
N THR A 46 -4.91 4.69 6.78
CA THR A 46 -3.51 4.28 6.80
C THR A 46 -2.62 5.50 6.58
N HIS A 47 -1.46 5.47 7.21
CA HIS A 47 -0.32 6.31 6.84
C HIS A 47 0.61 5.44 6.00
N ALA A 48 0.62 5.67 4.69
CA ALA A 48 1.38 4.85 3.77
C ALA A 48 2.77 5.44 3.53
N PHE A 49 3.79 4.62 3.66
CA PHE A 49 5.13 4.89 3.17
C PHE A 49 5.23 4.40 1.73
N ILE A 50 5.94 5.15 0.90
CA ILE A 50 6.19 4.80 -0.50
C ILE A 50 7.69 4.51 -0.62
N SER A 51 8.05 3.26 -0.93
CA SER A 51 9.44 2.80 -0.88
C SER A 51 9.88 2.02 -2.11
N GLU A 52 11.19 2.00 -2.30
CA GLU A 52 11.89 0.99 -3.09
C GLU A 52 12.59 0.01 -2.15
N THR A 53 12.28 -1.28 -2.29
CA THR A 53 12.96 -2.39 -1.61
C THR A 53 13.90 -3.08 -2.58
N SER A 54 15.13 -3.36 -2.15
CA SER A 54 16.10 -4.10 -2.97
C SER A 54 15.62 -5.51 -3.30
N SER A 55 16.04 -6.06 -4.43
CA SER A 55 15.62 -7.40 -4.88
C SER A 55 15.93 -8.52 -3.88
N ASN A 56 17.03 -8.40 -3.15
CA ASN A 56 17.45 -9.30 -2.06
C ASN A 56 16.90 -8.88 -0.68
N ARG A 57 16.11 -7.80 -0.60
CA ARG A 57 15.51 -7.23 0.63
C ARG A 57 16.49 -6.83 1.72
N SER A 58 17.75 -6.60 1.35
CA SER A 58 18.76 -6.12 2.28
C SER A 58 18.62 -4.64 2.59
N SER A 59 17.88 -3.89 1.78
CA SER A 59 17.67 -2.46 1.99
C SER A 59 16.29 -1.99 1.53
N GLU A 60 15.83 -0.92 2.17
CA GLU A 60 14.62 -0.19 1.82
C GLU A 60 14.92 1.31 1.89
N ARG A 61 14.37 2.07 0.95
CA ARG A 61 14.45 3.54 0.96
C ARG A 61 13.13 4.16 0.56
N TYR A 62 12.82 5.34 1.08
CA TYR A 62 11.67 6.11 0.63
C TYR A 62 11.92 6.74 -0.74
N LEU A 63 10.91 6.75 -1.60
CA LEU A 63 10.96 7.43 -2.89
C LEU A 63 10.71 8.93 -2.71
N SER A 64 11.44 9.74 -3.48
CA SER A 64 11.16 11.16 -3.61
C SER A 64 9.88 11.41 -4.43
N VAL A 65 9.30 12.61 -4.28
CA VAL A 65 8.13 13.04 -5.06
C VAL A 65 8.36 12.91 -6.57
N ALA A 66 9.56 13.29 -7.06
CA ALA A 66 9.92 13.18 -8.47
C ALA A 66 9.92 11.72 -8.96
N GLU A 67 10.49 10.80 -8.17
CA GLU A 67 10.49 9.37 -8.48
C GLU A 67 9.08 8.79 -8.49
N ILE A 68 8.23 9.19 -7.53
CA ILE A 68 6.82 8.76 -7.47
C ILE A 68 6.06 9.24 -8.71
N ASN A 69 6.21 10.51 -9.09
CA ASN A 69 5.59 11.09 -10.28
C ASN A 69 6.01 10.35 -11.55
N GLN A 70 7.30 10.03 -11.69
CA GLN A 70 7.80 9.29 -12.85
C GLN A 70 7.27 7.84 -12.86
N LEU A 71 7.31 7.16 -11.72
CA LEU A 71 6.89 5.77 -11.57
C LEU A 71 5.41 5.56 -11.91
N LEU A 72 4.58 6.53 -11.54
CA LEU A 72 3.13 6.50 -11.73
C LEU A 72 2.69 7.14 -13.05
N SER A 73 3.62 7.70 -13.83
CA SER A 73 3.31 8.34 -15.09
C SER A 73 2.64 7.35 -16.06
N GLY A 74 1.50 7.76 -16.62
CA GLY A 74 0.71 6.93 -17.54
C GLY A 74 -0.11 5.80 -16.86
N LYS A 75 0.01 5.60 -15.55
CA LYS A 75 -0.84 4.65 -14.80
C LYS A 75 -2.13 5.33 -14.37
N GLN A 76 -3.27 4.66 -14.55
CA GLN A 76 -4.57 5.17 -14.10
C GLN A 76 -4.90 4.72 -12.67
N GLN A 77 -4.50 3.50 -12.33
CA GLN A 77 -4.79 2.86 -11.05
C GLN A 77 -3.62 1.99 -10.60
N ILE A 78 -3.47 1.83 -9.28
CA ILE A 78 -2.54 0.89 -8.67
C ILE A 78 -3.30 -0.17 -7.87
N PRO A 79 -2.94 -1.46 -8.00
CA PRO A 79 -3.58 -2.50 -7.23
C PRO A 79 -3.04 -2.51 -5.80
N CYS A 80 -3.95 -2.60 -4.84
CA CYS A 80 -3.66 -2.71 -3.42
C CYS A 80 -4.41 -3.87 -2.78
N LYS A 81 -3.84 -4.45 -1.73
CA LYS A 81 -4.48 -5.45 -0.88
C LYS A 81 -4.19 -5.16 0.58
N VAL A 82 -5.17 -5.49 1.43
CA VAL A 82 -4.94 -5.62 2.86
C VAL A 82 -4.48 -7.04 3.13
N VAL A 83 -3.32 -7.16 3.76
CA VAL A 83 -2.75 -8.42 4.22
C VAL A 83 -2.87 -8.46 5.74
N VAL A 84 -3.57 -9.48 6.25
CA VAL A 84 -3.73 -9.68 7.69
C VAL A 84 -2.97 -10.93 8.08
N THR A 85 -2.00 -10.77 8.98
CA THR A 85 -1.23 -11.87 9.54
C THR A 85 -1.57 -12.05 11.02
N ALA A 86 -1.78 -13.29 11.43
CA ALA A 86 -1.93 -13.68 12.82
C ALA A 86 -1.10 -14.95 13.08
N TYR A 87 -0.40 -14.98 14.22
CA TYR A 87 0.43 -16.13 14.58
C TYR A 87 -0.40 -17.42 14.62
N GLY A 88 0.09 -18.47 13.95
CA GLY A 88 -0.60 -19.76 13.86
C GLY A 88 -1.68 -19.87 12.78
N TYR A 89 -1.92 -18.81 12.00
CA TYR A 89 -2.94 -18.81 10.94
C TYR A 89 -2.32 -18.50 9.56
N LYS A 90 -2.97 -19.00 8.51
CA LYS A 90 -2.63 -18.60 7.13
C LYS A 90 -2.91 -17.11 6.96
N PRO A 91 -2.04 -16.36 6.25
CA PRO A 91 -2.31 -14.96 5.95
C PRO A 91 -3.64 -14.82 5.20
N TYR A 92 -4.42 -13.82 5.60
CA TYR A 92 -5.60 -13.41 4.86
C TYR A 92 -5.21 -12.29 3.89
N TYR A 93 -5.74 -12.37 2.68
CA TYR A 93 -5.57 -11.37 1.63
C TYR A 93 -6.94 -10.85 1.22
N SER A 94 -7.13 -9.53 1.22
CA SER A 94 -8.34 -8.94 0.65
C SER A 94 -8.41 -9.16 -0.86
N ASN A 95 -9.59 -8.89 -1.42
CA ASN A 95 -9.71 -8.60 -2.85
C ASN A 95 -8.81 -7.43 -3.24
N THR A 96 -8.42 -7.39 -4.51
CA THR A 96 -7.66 -6.27 -5.07
C THR A 96 -8.53 -5.02 -5.09
N MET A 97 -8.07 -3.98 -4.42
CA MET A 97 -8.62 -2.64 -4.47
C MET A 97 -7.76 -1.81 -5.41
N ASN A 98 -8.35 -1.22 -6.44
CA ASN A 98 -7.63 -0.36 -7.38
C ASN A 98 -7.70 1.09 -6.90
N LEU A 99 -6.58 1.64 -6.45
CA LEU A 99 -6.50 3.03 -6.02
C LEU A 99 -6.23 3.95 -7.23
N PRO A 100 -7.01 5.02 -7.44
CA PRO A 100 -6.75 5.96 -8.52
C PRO A 100 -5.42 6.68 -8.34
N VAL A 101 -4.58 6.65 -9.38
CA VAL A 101 -3.26 7.32 -9.37
C VAL A 101 -3.42 8.83 -9.22
N ALA A 102 -4.45 9.41 -9.82
CA ALA A 102 -4.72 10.85 -9.73
C ALA A 102 -4.90 11.32 -8.27
N ASP A 103 -5.55 10.52 -7.42
CA ASP A 103 -5.72 10.84 -6.01
C ASP A 103 -4.40 10.77 -5.24
N LEU A 104 -3.60 9.74 -5.51
CA LEU A 104 -2.27 9.59 -4.89
C LEU A 104 -1.34 10.73 -5.28
N LEU A 105 -1.27 11.07 -6.57
CA LEU A 105 -0.45 12.17 -7.07
C LEU A 105 -0.90 13.51 -6.52
N ARG A 106 -2.21 13.73 -6.34
CA ARG A 106 -2.72 14.95 -5.69
C ARG A 106 -2.17 15.07 -4.26
N GLU A 107 -2.17 13.99 -3.49
CA GLU A 107 -1.71 14.01 -2.09
C GLU A 107 -0.19 14.14 -1.97
N VAL A 108 0.58 13.42 -2.79
CA VAL A 108 2.05 13.44 -2.76
C VAL A 108 2.63 14.78 -3.22
N ASN A 109 1.93 15.51 -4.09
CA ASN A 109 2.36 16.82 -4.59
C ASN A 109 1.79 18.00 -3.77
N LYS A 110 1.17 17.76 -2.60
CA LYS A 110 0.75 18.86 -1.72
C LYS A 110 1.99 19.61 -1.20
N PRO A 111 1.97 20.96 -1.21
CA PRO A 111 3.08 21.79 -0.75
C PRO A 111 3.30 21.70 0.78
#